data_AF-A0A7C4LPE6-F1
#
_entry.id   AF-A0A7C4LPE6-F1
#
_cell.length_a   1.000
_cell.length_b   1.000
_cell.length_c   1.000
_cell.angle_alpha   90.00
_cell.angle_beta   90.00
_cell.angle_gamma   90.00
#
_symmetry.space_group_name_H-M   'P 1'
#
loop_
_entity.id
_entity.type
_entity.pdbx_description
1 polymer ?
#
loop_
_entity_poly.entity_id
_entity_poly.type
_entity_poly.pdbx_seq_one_letter_code
_entity_poly.pdbx_strand_id
1 'polypeptide(L)'
;MKKLVIFASVAMMAASSMAQGVLDFNTVIAGSPRITDNNGVNLSGSAYNVDLFYGPVGGDPTTFTSLGLAVPFNTGAQAGMFAGGTQAIPGFAPGSQVAIQPRAWRVSDGSSWAAAFANAGMVSPPNAAPVTVTLQSPVGSPPPTPPKLTGYVGHSLIIVPEPSTVLLGLSGLLGLFFLRRKVS
;
A
#
# COMPACT_ATOMS: atom_id res chain seq x y z
N MET A 1 -5.29 22.29 37.00
CA MET A 1 -6.27 21.55 36.17
C MET A 1 -5.83 21.37 34.72
N LYS A 2 -5.40 22.41 33.98
CA LYS A 2 -4.91 22.29 32.59
C LYS A 2 -3.76 21.28 32.40
N LYS A 3 -2.78 21.24 33.33
CA LYS A 3 -1.64 20.30 33.28
C LYS A 3 -2.04 18.83 33.49
N LEU A 4 -3.07 18.58 34.32
CA LEU A 4 -3.59 17.22 34.58
C LEU A 4 -4.33 16.66 33.36
N VAL A 5 -5.09 17.50 32.65
CA VAL A 5 -5.78 17.10 31.42
C VAL A 5 -4.78 16.75 30.32
N ILE A 6 -3.68 17.51 30.18
CA ILE A 6 -2.62 17.23 29.20
C ILE A 6 -1.88 15.94 29.53
N PHE A 7 -1.58 15.67 30.81
CA PHE A 7 -0.92 14.42 31.20
C PHE A 7 -1.82 13.19 30.97
N ALA A 8 -3.11 13.30 31.27
CA ALA A 8 -4.07 12.21 31.05
C ALA A 8 -4.26 11.90 29.56
N SER A 9 -4.33 12.93 28.69
CA SER A 9 -4.46 12.72 27.25
C SER A 9 -3.20 12.11 26.62
N VAL A 10 -2.00 12.53 27.05
CA VAL A 10 -0.75 11.91 26.60
C VAL A 10 -0.64 10.45 27.06
N ALA A 11 -1.08 10.13 28.28
CA ALA A 11 -1.07 8.76 28.79
C ALA A 11 -2.04 7.84 28.01
N MET A 12 -3.24 8.31 27.67
CA MET A 12 -4.19 7.56 26.83
C MET A 12 -3.69 7.38 25.38
N MET A 13 -3.02 8.38 24.82
CA MET A 13 -2.39 8.29 23.49
C MET A 13 -1.20 7.32 23.47
N ALA A 14 -0.42 7.24 24.56
CA ALA A 14 0.67 6.28 24.67
C ALA A 14 0.14 4.84 24.78
N ALA A 15 -0.94 4.63 25.55
CA ALA A 15 -1.55 3.31 25.72
C ALA A 15 -2.12 2.74 24.40
N SER A 16 -2.69 3.56 23.52
CA SER A 16 -3.20 3.11 22.22
C SER A 16 -2.10 2.72 21.23
N SER A 17 -0.87 3.22 21.39
CA SER A 17 0.29 2.77 20.59
C SER A 17 0.80 1.38 20.98
N MET A 18 0.70 1.02 22.27
CA MET A 18 1.19 -0.24 22.82
C MET A 18 0.21 -1.42 22.61
N ALA A 19 -1.00 -1.13 22.13
CA ALA A 19 -2.06 -2.11 21.89
C ALA A 19 -2.32 -2.36 20.39
N GLN A 20 -1.40 -1.98 19.50
CA GLN A 20 -1.53 -2.21 18.06
C GLN A 20 -1.10 -3.63 17.69
N GLY A 21 -1.85 -4.24 16.78
CA GLY A 21 -1.49 -5.53 16.20
C GLY A 21 -0.31 -5.37 15.23
N VAL A 22 0.59 -6.35 15.22
CA VAL A 22 1.76 -6.36 14.33
C VAL A 22 1.72 -7.49 13.31
N LEU A 23 2.42 -7.30 12.19
CA LEU A 23 2.69 -8.31 11.16
C LEU A 23 4.14 -8.24 10.65
N ASP A 24 4.64 -9.32 10.06
CA ASP A 24 5.95 -9.37 9.38
C ASP A 24 5.77 -9.03 7.90
N PHE A 25 6.16 -7.81 7.51
CA PHE A 25 6.10 -7.31 6.14
C PHE A 25 7.32 -7.79 5.35
N ASN A 26 7.39 -9.10 5.12
CA ASN A 26 8.54 -9.75 4.48
C ASN A 26 8.09 -10.89 3.56
N THR A 27 8.71 -10.96 2.38
CA THR A 27 8.51 -12.02 1.37
C THR A 27 9.77 -12.83 1.09
N VAL A 28 10.82 -12.71 1.91
CA VAL A 28 12.06 -13.48 1.78
C VAL A 28 11.89 -14.86 2.40
N ILE A 29 11.10 -15.71 1.74
CA ILE A 29 10.95 -17.14 2.03
C ILE A 29 10.98 -17.95 0.72
N ALA A 30 11.37 -19.22 0.79
CA ALA A 30 11.38 -20.09 -0.40
C ALA A 30 9.97 -20.23 -0.97
N GLY A 31 9.82 -20.06 -2.29
CA GLY A 31 8.52 -20.13 -2.97
C GLY A 31 7.64 -18.88 -2.80
N SER A 32 8.16 -17.81 -2.20
CA SER A 32 7.38 -16.58 -2.07
C SER A 32 6.98 -15.98 -3.41
N PRO A 33 5.77 -15.45 -3.51
CA PRO A 33 5.34 -14.64 -4.65
C PRO A 33 6.30 -13.48 -4.90
N ARG A 34 6.62 -13.24 -6.17
CA ARG A 34 7.45 -12.13 -6.61
C ARG A 34 6.60 -11.06 -7.28
N ILE A 35 6.96 -9.80 -7.06
CA ILE A 35 6.42 -8.69 -7.84
C ILE A 35 7.31 -8.49 -9.07
N THR A 36 6.67 -8.39 -10.23
CA THR A 36 7.35 -8.23 -11.51
C THR A 36 6.95 -6.92 -12.18
N ASP A 37 7.73 -6.48 -13.16
CA ASP A 37 7.31 -5.42 -14.07
C ASP A 37 6.26 -5.92 -15.08
N ASN A 38 5.84 -5.06 -15.99
CA ASN A 38 4.86 -5.38 -17.03
C ASN A 38 5.36 -6.43 -18.06
N ASN A 39 6.66 -6.73 -18.08
CA ASN A 39 7.28 -7.72 -18.94
C ASN A 39 7.53 -9.05 -18.21
N GLY A 40 7.13 -9.16 -16.94
CA GLY A 40 7.37 -10.34 -16.11
C GLY A 40 8.78 -10.40 -15.52
N VAL A 41 9.57 -9.34 -15.61
CA VAL A 41 10.90 -9.26 -14.99
C VAL A 41 10.75 -8.91 -13.51
N ASN A 42 11.41 -9.67 -12.64
CA ASN A 42 11.37 -9.40 -11.21
C ASN A 42 11.90 -8.01 -10.87
N LEU A 43 11.16 -7.25 -10.05
CA LEU A 43 11.60 -5.93 -9.62
C LEU A 43 12.86 -6.03 -8.76
N SER A 44 13.88 -5.22 -9.04
CA SER A 44 15.18 -5.36 -8.36
C SER A 44 15.72 -4.03 -7.89
N GLY A 45 16.23 -4.01 -6.67
CA GLY A 45 16.96 -2.87 -6.09
C GLY A 45 16.10 -1.65 -5.81
N SER A 46 16.77 -0.50 -5.68
CA SER A 46 16.20 0.78 -5.25
C SER A 46 15.46 1.55 -6.34
N ALA A 47 15.36 1.01 -7.56
CA ALA A 47 14.57 1.61 -8.63
C ALA A 47 13.06 1.51 -8.38
N TYR A 48 12.66 0.59 -7.50
CA TYR A 48 11.29 0.33 -7.11
C TYR A 48 11.18 0.29 -5.60
N ASN A 49 10.06 0.81 -5.09
CA ASN A 49 9.70 0.72 -3.68
C ASN A 49 8.37 0.01 -3.53
N VAL A 50 8.13 -0.56 -2.35
CA VAL A 50 6.86 -1.13 -1.93
C VAL A 50 6.42 -0.53 -0.59
N ASP A 51 5.12 -0.32 -0.49
CA ASP A 51 4.42 0.14 0.70
C ASP A 51 3.33 -0.88 1.06
N LEU A 52 2.93 -0.88 2.32
CA LEU A 52 1.86 -1.70 2.85
C LEU A 52 0.58 -0.88 2.94
N PHE A 53 -0.40 -1.23 2.12
CA PHE A 53 -1.76 -0.70 2.23
C PHE A 53 -2.62 -1.64 3.06
N TYR A 54 -3.48 -1.11 3.92
CA TYR A 54 -4.32 -1.90 4.81
C TYR A 54 -5.74 -1.34 4.96
N GLY A 55 -6.68 -2.21 5.30
CA GLY A 55 -8.08 -1.89 5.49
C GLY A 55 -8.88 -3.03 6.12
N PRO A 56 -10.18 -2.82 6.39
CA PRO A 56 -11.05 -3.87 6.92
C PRO A 56 -11.17 -5.04 5.93
N VAL A 57 -11.31 -6.26 6.45
CA VAL A 57 -11.55 -7.45 5.63
C VAL A 57 -12.83 -7.29 4.82
N GLY A 58 -12.76 -7.58 3.52
CA GLY A 58 -13.88 -7.38 2.58
C GLY A 58 -14.10 -5.92 2.18
N GLY A 59 -13.29 -4.98 2.67
CA GLY A 59 -13.30 -3.59 2.22
C GLY A 59 -12.75 -3.45 0.80
N ASP A 60 -13.15 -2.38 0.11
CA ASP A 60 -12.63 -2.04 -1.21
C ASP A 60 -11.13 -1.70 -1.14
N PRO A 61 -10.24 -2.44 -1.84
CA PRO A 61 -8.81 -2.15 -1.87
C PRO A 61 -8.50 -0.70 -2.23
N THR A 62 -9.27 -0.06 -3.11
CA THR A 62 -9.01 1.32 -3.53
C THR A 62 -9.06 2.33 -2.38
N THR A 63 -9.75 1.99 -1.29
CA THR A 63 -9.91 2.81 -0.07
C THR A 63 -8.88 2.52 1.02
N PHE A 64 -7.97 1.56 0.80
CA PHE A 64 -7.00 1.17 1.81
C PHE A 64 -6.05 2.32 2.15
N THR A 65 -5.66 2.35 3.42
CA THR A 65 -4.74 3.35 3.97
C THR A 65 -3.30 2.88 3.78
N SER A 66 -2.44 3.79 3.31
CA SER A 66 -1.00 3.58 3.23
C SER A 66 -0.39 3.61 4.63
N LEU A 67 0.53 2.68 4.92
CA LEU A 67 1.35 2.73 6.12
C LEU A 67 2.50 3.75 5.99
N GLY A 68 2.76 4.26 4.78
CA GLY A 68 3.79 5.26 4.51
C GLY A 68 5.20 4.68 4.44
N LEU A 69 5.33 3.39 4.14
CA LEU A 69 6.60 2.72 3.96
C LEU A 69 7.15 2.95 2.55
N ALA A 70 8.48 2.96 2.43
CA ALA A 70 9.18 2.97 1.16
C ALA A 70 10.30 1.92 1.22
N VAL A 71 9.92 0.64 1.13
CA VAL A 71 10.85 -0.48 1.23
C VAL A 71 11.39 -0.81 -0.16
N PRO A 72 12.71 -0.80 -0.40
CA PRO A 72 13.28 -1.19 -1.68
C PRO A 72 13.19 -2.71 -1.90
N PHE A 73 13.24 -3.14 -3.15
CA PHE A 73 13.32 -4.56 -3.49
C PHE A 73 14.73 -5.12 -3.31
N ASN A 74 14.80 -6.41 -2.97
CA ASN A 74 16.06 -7.13 -2.95
C ASN A 74 16.64 -7.30 -4.37
N THR A 75 17.91 -7.69 -4.45
CA THR A 75 18.63 -7.88 -5.71
C THR A 75 18.98 -9.35 -5.97
N GLY A 76 19.42 -9.67 -7.18
CA GLY A 76 19.92 -11.01 -7.54
C GLY A 76 18.84 -12.08 -7.43
N ALA A 77 19.15 -13.21 -6.77
CA ALA A 77 18.23 -14.34 -6.63
C ALA A 77 16.94 -13.98 -5.86
N GLN A 78 16.93 -12.87 -5.11
CA GLN A 78 15.79 -12.38 -4.33
C GLN A 78 15.05 -11.21 -5.00
N ALA A 79 15.36 -10.88 -6.26
CA ALA A 79 14.60 -9.87 -7.00
C ALA A 79 13.09 -10.17 -6.99
N GLY A 80 12.26 -9.15 -6.78
CA GLY A 80 10.81 -9.24 -6.68
C GLY A 80 10.33 -9.54 -5.26
N MET A 81 11.25 -9.75 -4.31
CA MET A 81 10.98 -9.88 -2.89
C MET A 81 11.44 -8.62 -2.13
N PHE A 82 10.85 -8.40 -0.96
CA PHE A 82 11.12 -7.25 -0.09
C PHE A 82 11.15 -7.70 1.37
N ALA A 83 11.86 -6.94 2.21
CA ALA A 83 11.98 -7.18 3.64
C ALA A 83 11.77 -5.85 4.40
N GLY A 84 10.53 -5.55 4.74
CA GLY A 84 10.15 -4.39 5.55
C GLY A 84 10.07 -4.66 7.05
N GLY A 85 10.28 -5.90 7.49
CA GLY A 85 10.32 -6.28 8.90
C GLY A 85 8.96 -6.18 9.60
N THR A 86 8.98 -6.11 10.93
CA THR A 86 7.75 -6.06 11.74
C THR A 86 7.11 -4.68 11.68
N GLN A 87 5.84 -4.64 11.30
CA GLN A 87 5.05 -3.43 11.13
C GLN A 87 3.81 -3.47 12.03
N ALA A 88 3.58 -2.40 12.78
CA ALA A 88 2.34 -2.19 13.54
C ALA A 88 1.27 -1.61 12.62
N ILE A 89 0.03 -2.08 12.76
CA ILE A 89 -1.10 -1.64 11.94
C ILE A 89 -2.00 -0.72 12.76
N PRO A 90 -1.97 0.60 12.49
CA PRO A 90 -2.77 1.57 13.25
C PRO A 90 -4.27 1.28 13.15
N GLY A 91 -4.96 1.36 14.29
CA GLY A 91 -6.40 1.17 14.36
C GLY A 91 -6.87 -0.28 14.46
N PHE A 92 -5.96 -1.26 14.43
CA PHE A 92 -6.29 -2.67 14.58
C PHE A 92 -5.56 -3.27 15.80
N ALA A 93 -6.32 -3.93 16.67
CA ALA A 93 -5.78 -4.60 17.85
C ALA A 93 -5.19 -5.98 17.50
N PRO A 94 -4.27 -6.52 18.31
CA PRO A 94 -3.86 -7.92 18.25
C PRO A 94 -5.06 -8.88 18.18
N GLY A 95 -4.94 -9.95 17.40
CA GLY A 95 -6.00 -10.93 17.16
C GLY A 95 -7.06 -10.50 16.12
N SER A 96 -7.06 -9.23 15.71
CA SER A 96 -7.96 -8.75 14.65
C SER A 96 -7.49 -9.24 13.28
N GLN A 97 -8.44 -9.53 12.39
CA GLN A 97 -8.15 -9.75 10.98
C GLN A 97 -8.13 -8.42 10.24
N VAL A 98 -7.13 -8.24 9.38
CA VAL A 98 -6.97 -7.08 8.52
C VAL A 98 -6.70 -7.53 7.09
N ALA A 99 -7.26 -6.82 6.12
CA ALA A 99 -6.90 -6.98 4.72
C ALA A 99 -5.71 -6.07 4.41
N ILE A 100 -4.68 -6.64 3.80
CA ILE A 100 -3.48 -5.90 3.42
C ILE A 100 -3.15 -6.13 1.95
N GLN A 101 -2.45 -5.16 1.37
CA GLN A 101 -2.09 -5.16 -0.04
C GLN A 101 -0.71 -4.49 -0.18
N PRO A 102 0.35 -5.25 -0.50
CA PRO A 102 1.63 -4.67 -0.88
C PRO A 102 1.45 -3.90 -2.20
N ARG A 103 1.78 -2.61 -2.21
CA ARG A 103 1.73 -1.78 -3.42
C ARG A 103 3.11 -1.24 -3.75
N ALA A 104 3.59 -1.64 -4.92
CA ALA A 104 4.88 -1.23 -5.45
C ALA A 104 4.75 -0.16 -6.53
N TRP A 105 5.77 0.68 -6.66
CA TRP A 105 5.88 1.69 -7.71
C TRP A 105 7.34 1.89 -8.12
N ARG A 106 7.55 2.49 -9.29
CA ARG A 106 8.86 2.97 -9.72
C ARG A 106 9.19 4.31 -9.07
N VAL A 107 10.35 4.40 -8.44
CA VAL A 107 10.78 5.58 -7.67
C VAL A 107 10.92 6.84 -8.53
N SER A 108 11.31 6.70 -9.81
CA SER A 108 11.39 7.84 -10.73
C SER A 108 10.04 8.50 -11.01
N ASP A 109 8.94 7.77 -10.84
CA ASP A 109 7.61 8.21 -11.24
C ASP A 109 6.88 8.89 -10.07
N GLY A 110 7.37 8.76 -8.84
CA GLY A 110 6.83 9.44 -7.67
C GLY A 110 7.47 9.00 -6.35
N SER A 111 7.33 9.85 -5.33
CA SER A 111 7.82 9.58 -3.96
C SER A 111 6.95 8.58 -3.18
N SER A 112 5.74 8.32 -3.64
CA SER A 112 4.79 7.35 -3.07
C SER A 112 4.03 6.65 -4.19
N TRP A 113 3.37 5.53 -3.86
CA TRP A 113 2.50 4.83 -4.81
C TRP A 113 1.41 5.76 -5.37
N ALA A 114 0.79 6.59 -4.52
CA ALA A 114 -0.26 7.51 -4.95
C ALA A 114 0.28 8.61 -5.89
N ALA A 115 1.48 9.14 -5.63
CA ALA A 115 2.12 10.12 -6.50
C ALA A 115 2.49 9.50 -7.85
N ALA A 116 3.08 8.30 -7.85
CA ALA A 116 3.40 7.57 -9.06
C ALA A 116 2.15 7.20 -9.87
N PHE A 117 1.06 6.84 -9.20
CA PHE A 117 -0.22 6.58 -9.85
C PHE A 117 -0.79 7.83 -10.51
N ALA A 118 -0.76 8.98 -9.82
CA ALA A 118 -1.22 10.26 -10.35
C ALA A 118 -0.39 10.75 -11.55
N ASN A 119 0.90 10.40 -11.60
CA ASN A 119 1.82 10.76 -12.68
C ASN A 119 1.77 9.80 -13.88
N ALA A 120 0.73 8.95 -13.97
CA ALA A 120 0.62 7.92 -15.01
C ALA A 120 1.82 6.95 -15.05
N GLY A 121 2.46 6.73 -13.90
CA GLY A 121 3.69 5.96 -13.77
C GLY A 121 3.50 4.45 -13.77
N MET A 122 4.59 3.73 -13.52
CA MET A 122 4.57 2.28 -13.32
C MET A 122 4.30 1.92 -11.86
N VAL A 123 3.13 1.32 -11.63
CA VAL A 123 2.60 1.06 -10.29
C VAL A 123 1.89 -0.28 -10.20
N SER A 124 1.74 -0.80 -8.99
CA SER A 124 0.88 -1.96 -8.73
C SER A 124 -0.58 -1.61 -9.01
N PRO A 125 -1.37 -2.54 -9.56
CA PRO A 125 -2.79 -2.31 -9.79
C PRO A 125 -3.51 -1.92 -8.50
N PRO A 126 -4.38 -0.89 -8.53
CA PRO A 126 -5.12 -0.46 -7.34
C PRO A 126 -6.05 -1.57 -6.80
N ASN A 127 -6.49 -2.46 -7.68
CA ASN A 127 -7.41 -3.57 -7.42
C ASN A 127 -6.70 -4.94 -7.29
N ALA A 128 -5.38 -4.99 -7.09
CA ALA A 128 -4.70 -6.26 -6.80
C ALA A 128 -5.33 -6.94 -5.57
N ALA A 129 -5.48 -8.27 -5.62
CA ALA A 129 -6.20 -9.00 -4.57
C ALA A 129 -5.54 -8.78 -3.19
N PRO A 130 -6.27 -8.30 -2.18
CA PRO A 130 -5.74 -8.18 -0.84
C PRO A 130 -5.59 -9.56 -0.19
N VAL A 131 -4.67 -9.67 0.76
CA VAL A 131 -4.51 -10.86 1.60
C VAL A 131 -5.02 -10.55 3.01
N THR A 132 -5.73 -11.50 3.62
CA THR A 132 -6.19 -11.37 5.00
C THR A 132 -5.13 -11.92 5.94
N VAL A 133 -4.71 -11.11 6.92
CA VAL A 133 -3.77 -11.50 7.96
C VAL A 133 -4.40 -11.29 9.33
N THR A 134 -4.18 -12.24 10.23
CA THR A 134 -4.56 -12.09 11.65
C THR A 134 -3.38 -11.50 12.39
N LEU A 135 -3.55 -10.29 12.94
CA LEU A 135 -2.47 -9.58 13.63
C LEU A 135 -2.10 -10.26 14.95
N GLN A 136 -0.84 -10.12 15.35
CA GLN A 136 -0.38 -10.63 16.65
C GLN A 136 -0.05 -9.51 17.63
N SER A 137 0.03 -9.89 18.91
CA SER A 137 0.49 -9.01 19.97
C SER A 137 1.99 -8.78 19.84
N PRO A 138 2.50 -7.54 19.92
CA PRO A 138 3.95 -7.30 19.99
C PRO A 138 4.54 -7.69 21.35
N VAL A 139 3.68 -7.95 22.36
CA VAL A 139 4.08 -8.25 23.74
C VAL A 139 3.72 -9.68 24.12
N GLY A 140 4.69 -10.40 24.69
CA GLY A 140 4.57 -11.78 25.18
C GLY A 140 5.93 -12.35 25.60
N SER A 141 5.93 -13.41 26.42
CA SER A 141 7.14 -14.12 26.83
C SER A 141 6.98 -15.63 26.60
N PRO A 142 7.70 -16.24 25.63
CA PRO A 142 8.64 -15.58 24.71
C PRO A 142 7.91 -14.62 23.74
N PRO A 143 8.61 -13.63 23.14
CA PRO A 143 8.02 -12.74 22.16
C PRO A 143 7.40 -13.56 21.02
N PRO A 144 6.10 -13.40 20.73
CA PRO A 144 5.45 -14.13 19.65
C PRO A 144 6.00 -13.68 18.30
N THR A 145 6.22 -14.64 17.39
CA THR A 145 6.75 -14.38 16.04
C THR A 145 5.66 -13.77 15.15
N PRO A 146 5.83 -12.51 14.67
CA PRO A 146 4.78 -11.85 13.90
C PRO A 146 4.36 -12.64 12.66
N PRO A 147 3.07 -12.58 12.30
CA PRO A 147 2.50 -13.34 11.20
C PRO A 147 3.09 -12.87 9.87
N LYS A 148 3.53 -13.82 9.05
CA LYS A 148 4.00 -13.56 7.68
C LYS A 148 2.82 -13.32 6.73
N LEU A 149 3.12 -12.81 5.54
CA LEU A 149 2.18 -12.60 4.44
C LEU A 149 1.75 -13.92 3.76
N THR A 150 1.29 -14.90 4.54
CA THR A 150 0.85 -16.21 4.04
C THR A 150 -0.38 -16.05 3.14
N GLY A 151 -0.32 -16.59 1.92
CA GLY A 151 -1.41 -16.48 0.94
C GLY A 151 -1.37 -15.22 0.09
N TYR A 152 -0.35 -14.37 0.25
CA TYR A 152 -0.07 -13.31 -0.73
C TYR A 152 0.24 -13.96 -2.09
N VAL A 153 -0.30 -13.37 -3.16
CA VAL A 153 -0.03 -13.77 -4.54
C VAL A 153 0.62 -12.59 -5.23
N GLY A 154 1.72 -12.85 -5.93
CA GLY A 154 2.50 -11.81 -6.60
C GLY A 154 1.72 -11.23 -7.76
N HIS A 155 2.05 -9.99 -8.11
CA HIS A 155 1.41 -9.28 -9.20
C HIS A 155 2.44 -8.50 -10.01
N SER A 156 2.06 -8.15 -11.23
CA SER A 156 2.86 -7.32 -12.11
C SER A 156 2.48 -5.85 -11.99
N LEU A 157 3.45 -4.96 -12.19
CA LEU A 157 3.20 -3.54 -12.32
C LEU A 157 2.50 -3.27 -13.65
N ILE A 158 1.59 -2.30 -13.62
CA ILE A 158 0.93 -1.75 -14.80
C ILE A 158 1.45 -0.34 -15.04
N ILE A 159 1.46 0.07 -16.30
CA ILE A 159 1.54 1.49 -16.65
C ILE A 159 0.14 2.03 -16.50
N VAL A 160 -0.04 3.06 -15.67
CA VAL A 160 -1.34 3.71 -15.54
C VAL A 160 -1.64 4.45 -16.85
N PRO A 161 -2.73 4.13 -17.55
CA PRO A 161 -3.10 4.88 -18.75
C PRO A 161 -3.36 6.34 -18.39
N GLU A 162 -2.77 7.28 -19.13
CA GLU A 162 -3.08 8.69 -18.97
C GLU A 162 -4.60 8.90 -19.14
N PRO A 163 -5.26 9.67 -18.26
CA PRO A 163 -6.66 10.01 -18.47
C PRO A 163 -6.76 10.76 -19.81
N SER A 164 -7.50 10.19 -20.76
CA SER A 164 -7.56 10.63 -22.16
C SER A 164 -7.84 12.13 -22.28
N THR A 165 -6.78 12.94 -22.34
CA THR A 165 -6.86 14.39 -22.49
C THR A 165 -7.53 14.74 -23.82
N VAL A 166 -7.39 13.85 -24.81
CA VAL A 166 -8.11 13.88 -26.09
C VAL A 166 -9.63 13.78 -25.89
N LEU A 167 -10.10 12.88 -25.02
CA LEU A 167 -11.54 12.73 -24.77
C LEU A 167 -12.09 13.97 -24.08
N LEU A 168 -11.37 14.52 -23.11
CA LEU A 168 -11.73 15.77 -22.44
C LEU A 168 -11.73 16.97 -23.40
N GLY A 169 -10.71 17.06 -24.27
CA GLY A 169 -10.63 18.09 -25.30
C GLY A 169 -11.78 17.99 -26.29
N LEU A 170 -12.13 16.79 -26.75
CA LEU A 170 -13.26 16.55 -27.64
C LEU A 170 -14.59 16.85 -26.95
N SER A 171 -14.79 16.44 -25.70
CA SER A 171 -16.00 16.78 -24.93
C SER A 171 -16.13 18.29 -24.69
N GLY A 172 -15.00 18.98 -24.42
CA GLY A 172 -14.96 20.44 -24.31
C GLY A 172 -15.33 21.15 -25.62
N LEU A 173 -14.79 20.66 -26.75
CA LEU A 173 -15.12 21.17 -28.08
C LEU A 173 -16.59 20.91 -28.44
N LEU A 174 -17.13 19.72 -28.15
CA LEU A 174 -18.55 19.41 -28.33
C LEU A 174 -19.43 20.35 -27.50
N GLY A 175 -19.06 20.58 -26.22
CA GLY A 175 -19.74 21.54 -25.35
C GLY A 175 -19.77 22.96 -25.95
N LEU A 176 -18.65 23.44 -26.48
CA LEU A 176 -18.57 24.73 -27.19
C LEU A 176 -19.49 24.79 -28.42
N PHE A 177 -19.57 23.72 -29.21
CA PHE A 177 -20.48 23.65 -30.36
C PHE A 177 -21.96 23.67 -29.95
N PHE A 178 -22.33 23.05 -28.82
CA PHE A 178 -23.70 23.10 -28.30
C PHE A 178 -24.06 24.47 -27.72
N LEU A 179 -23.12 25.15 -27.05
CA LEU A 179 -23.34 26.50 -26.51
C LEU A 179 -23.47 27.55 -27.63
N ARG A 180 -22.73 27.39 -28.73
CA ARG A 180 -22.84 28.27 -29.91
C ARG A 180 -24.21 28.21 -30.59
N ARG A 181 -24.95 27.11 -30.46
CA ARG A 181 -26.29 26.94 -31.05
C ARG A 181 -27.43 27.58 -30.26
N LYS A 182 -27.24 27.98 -29.00
CA LYS A 182 -28.29 28.59 -28.16
C LYS A 182 -28.36 30.12 -28.22
N VAL A 183 -27.45 30.78 -28.94
CA VAL A 183 -27.34 32.26 -29.01
C VAL A 183 -27.80 32.81 -30.37
N SER A 184 -28.60 32.05 -31.13
CA SER A 184 -29.25 32.49 -32.36
C SER A 184 -30.73 32.17 -32.31
#